data_AF-A0A3R9PC97-F1
#
_entry.id   AF-A0A3R9PC97-F1
#
_cell.length_a   1.000
_cell.length_b   1.000
_cell.length_c   1.000
_cell.angle_alpha   90.00
_cell.angle_beta   90.00
_cell.angle_gamma   90.00
#
_symmetry.space_group_name_H-M   'P 1'
#
loop_
_entity.id
_entity.type
_entity.pdbx_description
1 polymer ?
#
loop_
_entity_poly.entity_id
_entity_poly.type
_entity_poly.pdbx_seq_one_letter_code
_entity_poly.pdbx_strand_id
1 'polypeptide(L)'
;MRLFDGSSLEAYILGRRDEIKALLMDGAYILDISLTRVLSAVRDAEKSGKIDSSASEELIQALSRIPFRRVGIKKHIKSALEISRMGMSAEKSLYLAVAKERGMELVTCDEEIGRAAKTLGIKCIII
;
A
#
# COMPACT_ATOMS: atom_id res chain seq x y z
N MET A 1 -9.12 -10.97 -4.19
CA MET A 1 -7.68 -10.69 -3.96
C MET A 1 -7.53 -9.21 -3.71
N ARG A 2 -6.82 -8.82 -2.64
CA ARG A 2 -6.65 -7.41 -2.26
C ARG A 2 -5.21 -6.95 -2.42
N LEU A 3 -5.04 -5.82 -3.11
CA LEU A 3 -3.76 -5.12 -3.23
C LEU A 3 -3.74 -4.00 -2.19
N PHE A 4 -2.78 -4.04 -1.28
CA PHE A 4 -2.56 -2.99 -0.30
C PHE A 4 -1.52 -2.02 -0.84
N ASP A 5 -1.87 -0.74 -0.85
CA ASP A 5 -0.93 0.31 -1.22
C ASP A 5 -0.01 0.68 -0.04
N GLY A 6 0.94 1.58 -0.29
CA GLY A 6 1.86 2.00 0.76
C GLY A 6 1.17 2.77 1.91
N SER A 7 0.07 3.47 1.66
CA SER A 7 -0.63 4.27 2.70
C SER A 7 -1.38 3.38 3.69
N SER A 8 -2.03 2.32 3.21
CA SER A 8 -2.72 1.34 4.06
C SER A 8 -1.73 0.52 4.90
N LEU A 9 -0.60 0.10 4.33
CA LEU A 9 0.44 -0.60 5.10
C LEU A 9 1.09 0.31 6.15
N GLU A 10 1.30 1.59 5.83
CA GLU A 10 1.76 2.59 6.80
C GLU A 10 0.76 2.75 7.96
N ALA A 11 -0.53 2.88 7.65
CA ALA A 11 -1.56 3.03 8.68
C ALA A 11 -1.63 1.80 9.59
N TYR A 12 -1.50 0.60 9.01
CA TYR A 12 -1.45 -0.65 9.77
C TYR A 12 -0.23 -0.73 10.69
N ILE A 13 0.99 -0.49 10.16
CA ILE A 13 2.21 -0.68 10.94
C ILE A 13 2.33 0.31 12.09
N LEU A 14 1.78 1.52 11.92
CA LEU A 14 1.76 2.54 12.97
C LEU A 14 0.54 2.44 13.89
N GLY A 15 -0.26 1.36 13.79
CA GLY A 15 -1.40 1.11 14.66
C GLY A 15 -2.52 2.15 14.55
N ARG A 16 -2.67 2.81 13.39
CA ARG A 16 -3.65 3.90 13.18
C ARG A 16 -5.02 3.40 12.73
N ARG A 17 -5.11 2.17 12.23
CA ARG A 17 -6.31 1.55 11.61
C ARG A 17 -6.33 0.05 11.83
N ASP A 18 -7.05 -0.39 12.85
CA ASP A 18 -7.16 -1.81 13.20
C ASP A 18 -7.97 -2.62 12.18
N GLU A 19 -8.89 -1.99 11.45
CA GLU A 19 -9.68 -2.68 10.41
C GLU A 19 -8.80 -3.26 9.28
N ILE A 20 -7.61 -2.70 9.04
CA ILE A 20 -6.67 -3.21 8.02
C ILE A 20 -6.17 -4.61 8.39
N LYS A 21 -6.02 -4.91 9.69
CA LYS A 21 -5.56 -6.21 10.18
C LYS A 21 -6.47 -7.34 9.72
N ALA A 22 -7.79 -7.15 9.81
CA ALA A 22 -8.77 -8.13 9.37
C ALA A 22 -8.66 -8.38 7.86
N LEU A 23 -8.49 -7.30 7.07
CA LEU A 23 -8.36 -7.40 5.61
C LEU A 23 -7.07 -8.11 5.17
N LEU A 24 -5.97 -7.95 5.92
CA LEU A 24 -4.69 -8.60 5.66
C LEU A 24 -4.77 -10.13 5.83
N MET A 25 -5.57 -10.61 6.79
CA MET A 25 -5.71 -12.05 7.09
C MET A 25 -6.35 -12.85 5.94
N ASP A 26 -7.18 -12.23 5.11
CA ASP A 26 -7.80 -12.85 3.93
C ASP A 26 -6.83 -13.02 2.74
N GLY A 27 -5.57 -12.64 2.91
CA GLY A 27 -4.54 -12.68 1.88
C GLY A 27 -4.24 -11.30 1.30
N ALA A 28 -3.03 -10.83 1.59
CA ALA A 28 -2.55 -9.50 1.21
C ALA A 28 -1.56 -9.57 0.05
N TYR A 29 -1.83 -8.82 -1.01
CA TYR A 29 -0.86 -8.56 -2.06
C TYR A 29 -0.27 -7.17 -1.91
N ILE A 30 1.01 -7.04 -2.23
CA ILE A 30 1.74 -5.77 -2.15
C ILE A 30 2.64 -5.58 -3.37
N LEU A 31 3.06 -4.35 -3.58
CA LEU A 31 4.22 -4.03 -4.42
C LEU A 31 5.45 -3.92 -3.50
N ASP A 32 6.63 -4.32 -3.96
CA ASP A 32 7.84 -4.18 -3.11
C ASP A 32 8.14 -2.72 -2.74
N ILE A 33 7.71 -1.77 -3.59
CA ILE A 33 7.79 -0.33 -3.31
C ILE A 33 6.93 0.08 -2.09
N SER A 34 5.92 -0.69 -1.70
CA SER A 34 5.14 -0.43 -0.49
C SER A 34 6.00 -0.58 0.77
N LEU A 35 6.98 -1.48 0.76
CA LEU A 35 7.86 -1.73 1.90
C LEU A 35 8.81 -0.56 2.17
N THR A 36 9.26 0.15 1.13
CA THR A 36 10.13 1.33 1.31
C THR A 36 9.38 2.47 1.99
N ARG A 37 8.07 2.60 1.72
CA ARG A 37 7.21 3.57 2.37
C ARG A 37 6.98 3.23 3.84
N VAL A 38 6.72 1.97 4.16
CA VAL A 38 6.63 1.48 5.54
C VAL A 38 7.93 1.76 6.31
N LEU A 39 9.09 1.43 5.73
CA LEU A 39 10.39 1.70 6.34
C LEU A 39 10.59 3.19 6.62
N SER A 40 10.22 4.05 5.67
CA SER A 40 10.32 5.50 5.83
C SER A 40 9.42 6.00 6.96
N ALA A 41 8.19 5.49 7.05
CA ALA A 41 7.25 5.89 8.07
C ALA A 41 7.68 5.48 9.48
N VAL A 42 8.23 4.27 9.66
CA VAL A 42 8.81 3.81 10.94
C VAL A 42 10.00 4.69 11.32
N ARG A 43 10.95 4.91 10.40
CA ARG A 43 12.12 5.78 10.63
C ARG A 43 11.71 7.20 11.01
N ASP A 44 10.71 7.76 10.34
CA ASP A 44 10.25 9.12 10.60
C ASP A 44 9.52 9.22 11.95
N ALA A 45 8.78 8.16 12.35
CA ALA A 45 8.20 8.06 13.68
C ALA A 45 9.29 8.02 14.77
N GLU A 46 10.33 7.19 14.60
CA GLU A 46 11.48 7.10 15.50
C GLU A 46 12.22 8.44 15.61
N LYS A 47 12.54 9.06 14.47
CA LYS A 47 13.22 10.36 14.43
C LYS A 47 12.41 11.46 15.12
N SER A 48 11.08 11.38 15.07
CA SER A 48 10.19 12.33 15.76
C SER A 48 9.98 12.03 17.25
N GLY A 49 10.57 10.95 17.78
CA GLY A 49 10.42 10.53 19.17
C GLY A 49 9.05 9.93 19.50
N LYS A 50 8.24 9.59 18.49
CA LYS A 50 6.93 8.95 18.69
C LYS A 50 7.05 7.48 19.10
N ILE A 51 8.12 6.84 18.66
CA ILE A 51 8.52 5.49 19.02
C ILE A 51 10.02 5.50 19.33
N ASP A 52 10.49 4.56 20.14
CA ASP A 52 11.91 4.33 20.34
C ASP A 52 12.44 3.27 19.35
N SER A 53 13.75 3.05 19.38
CA SER A 53 14.41 2.11 18.47
C SER A 53 13.97 0.65 18.69
N SER A 54 13.66 0.27 19.93
CA SER A 54 13.15 -1.08 20.26
C SER A 54 11.80 -1.31 19.60
N ALA A 55 10.90 -0.33 19.71
CA ALA A 55 9.60 -0.37 19.05
C ALA A 55 9.74 -0.37 17.52
N SER A 56 10.67 0.40 16.94
CA SER A 56 10.97 0.32 15.50
C SER A 56 11.35 -1.10 15.06
N GLU A 57 12.26 -1.76 15.79
CA GLU A 57 12.68 -3.13 15.48
C GLU A 57 11.52 -4.13 15.60
N GLU A 58 10.71 -4.02 16.64
CA GLU A 58 9.52 -4.87 16.83
C GLU A 58 8.52 -4.72 15.69
N LEU A 59 8.26 -3.48 15.24
CA LEU A 59 7.38 -3.22 14.10
C LEU A 59 7.91 -3.85 12.82
N ILE A 60 9.18 -3.65 12.49
CA ILE A 60 9.78 -4.25 11.29
C ILE A 60 9.77 -5.78 11.36
N GLN A 61 10.05 -6.36 12.54
CA GLN A 61 9.97 -7.79 12.75
C GLN A 61 8.52 -8.30 12.57
N ALA A 62 7.52 -7.59 13.10
CA ALA A 62 6.11 -7.94 12.90
C ALA A 62 5.71 -7.91 11.43
N LEU A 63 6.15 -6.90 10.67
CA LEU A 63 5.90 -6.79 9.22
C LEU A 63 6.45 -8.00 8.46
N SER A 64 7.64 -8.50 8.83
CA SER A 64 8.29 -9.64 8.18
C SER A 64 7.53 -10.97 8.35
N ARG A 65 6.67 -11.06 9.37
CA ARG A 65 5.85 -12.24 9.66
C ARG A 65 4.55 -12.28 8.87
N ILE A 66 4.19 -11.18 8.20
CA ILE A 66 2.96 -11.12 7.41
C ILE A 66 3.21 -11.84 6.08
N PRO A 67 2.37 -12.82 5.69
CA PRO A 67 2.58 -13.61 4.48
C PRO A 67 2.15 -12.85 3.21
N PHE A 68 2.83 -11.74 2.91
CA PHE A 68 2.55 -10.92 1.74
C PHE A 68 2.84 -11.66 0.43
N ARG A 69 1.90 -11.57 -0.51
CA ARG A 69 2.08 -12.02 -1.88
C ARG A 69 2.58 -10.86 -2.74
N ARG A 70 3.81 -10.95 -3.24
CA ARG A 70 4.43 -9.89 -4.04
C ARG A 70 3.89 -9.88 -5.46
N VAL A 71 3.61 -8.68 -5.97
CA VAL A 71 3.26 -8.45 -7.37
C VAL A 71 4.39 -7.71 -8.08
N GLY A 72 4.96 -8.34 -9.10
CA GLY A 72 5.97 -7.70 -9.95
C GLY A 72 5.38 -6.58 -10.81
N ILE A 73 6.03 -5.43 -10.83
CA ILE A 73 5.54 -4.21 -11.49
C ILE A 73 5.85 -4.12 -12.99
N LYS A 74 6.86 -4.87 -13.49
CA LYS A 74 7.42 -4.68 -14.85
C LYS A 74 6.37 -4.73 -15.96
N LYS A 75 5.39 -5.63 -15.85
CA LYS A 75 4.31 -5.80 -16.85
C LYS A 75 3.30 -4.65 -16.85
N HIS A 76 3.22 -3.90 -15.75
CA HIS A 76 2.21 -2.88 -15.50
C HIS A 76 2.74 -1.45 -15.76
N ILE A 77 4.04 -1.29 -16.08
CA ILE A 77 4.69 0.03 -16.26
C ILE A 77 4.00 0.86 -17.36
N LYS A 78 3.64 0.24 -18.48
CA LYS A 78 2.99 0.96 -19.58
C LYS A 78 1.64 1.54 -19.16
N SER A 79 0.78 0.72 -18.54
CA SER A 79 -0.52 1.19 -18.04
C SER A 79 -0.37 2.22 -16.93
N ALA A 80 0.62 2.05 -16.04
CA ALA A 80 0.92 3.05 -15.02
C ALA A 80 1.34 4.40 -15.62
N LEU A 81 2.12 4.42 -16.69
CA LEU A 81 2.47 5.65 -17.40
C LEU A 81 1.24 6.33 -18.04
N GLU A 82 0.31 5.54 -18.56
CA GLU A 82 -0.96 6.06 -19.10
C GLU A 82 -1.82 6.69 -18.01
N ILE A 83 -1.93 6.04 -16.85
CA ILE A 83 -2.65 6.56 -15.68
C ILE A 83 -1.96 7.81 -15.12
N SER A 84 -0.62 7.84 -15.05
CA SER A 84 0.09 9.00 -14.49
C SER A 84 -0.11 10.28 -15.31
N ARG A 85 -0.40 10.16 -16.62
CA ARG A 85 -0.76 11.31 -17.48
C ARG A 85 -2.08 11.97 -17.07
N MET A 86 -2.89 11.33 -16.23
CA MET A 86 -4.08 11.91 -15.63
C MET A 86 -3.78 12.80 -14.40
N GLY A 87 -2.50 13.06 -14.10
CA GLY A 87 -2.05 13.92 -13.01
C GLY A 87 -1.65 13.17 -11.74
N MET A 88 -1.65 11.84 -11.76
CA MET A 88 -1.25 11.02 -10.61
C MET A 88 0.26 10.75 -10.59
N SER A 89 0.84 10.59 -9.41
CA SER A 89 2.24 10.17 -9.28
C SER A 89 2.45 8.77 -9.88
N ALA A 90 3.68 8.49 -10.34
CA ALA A 90 4.03 7.18 -10.91
C ALA A 90 3.75 6.03 -9.92
N GLU A 91 4.03 6.25 -8.64
CA GLU A 91 3.76 5.27 -7.57
C GLU A 91 2.26 4.95 -7.47
N LYS A 92 1.40 5.97 -7.32
CA LYS A 92 -0.05 5.78 -7.23
C LYS A 92 -0.60 5.11 -8.50
N SER A 93 -0.07 5.51 -9.65
CA SER A 93 -0.45 4.96 -10.95
C SER A 93 -0.08 3.48 -11.10
N LEU A 94 1.03 3.03 -10.49
CA LEU A 94 1.40 1.60 -10.47
C LEU A 94 0.39 0.76 -9.70
N TYR A 95 -0.08 1.21 -8.53
CA TYR A 95 -1.10 0.47 -7.78
C TYR A 95 -2.40 0.35 -8.57
N LEU A 96 -2.85 1.44 -9.19
CA LEU A 96 -4.05 1.44 -10.02
C LEU A 96 -3.90 0.54 -11.25
N ALA A 97 -2.77 0.60 -11.94
CA ALA A 97 -2.49 -0.26 -13.09
C ALA A 97 -2.52 -1.75 -12.71
N VAL A 98 -1.83 -2.12 -11.62
CA VAL A 98 -1.79 -3.50 -11.12
C VAL A 98 -3.19 -3.96 -10.71
N ALA A 99 -3.92 -3.14 -9.95
CA ALA A 99 -5.26 -3.48 -9.49
C ALA A 99 -6.21 -3.69 -10.68
N LYS A 100 -6.16 -2.80 -11.67
CA LYS A 100 -6.98 -2.88 -12.89
C LYS A 100 -6.67 -4.13 -13.71
N GLU A 101 -5.42 -4.35 -14.07
CA GLU A 101 -5.04 -5.44 -14.99
C GLU A 101 -5.19 -6.83 -14.35
N ARG A 102 -5.10 -6.93 -13.02
CA ARG A 102 -5.27 -8.19 -12.28
C ARG A 102 -6.66 -8.38 -11.69
N GLY A 103 -7.58 -7.45 -11.88
CA GLY A 103 -8.92 -7.49 -11.30
C GLY A 103 -8.90 -7.54 -9.76
N MET A 104 -7.93 -6.86 -9.14
CA MET A 104 -7.76 -6.85 -7.68
C MET A 104 -8.51 -5.68 -7.06
N GLU A 105 -9.01 -5.90 -5.85
CA GLU A 105 -9.57 -4.85 -5.02
C GLU A 105 -8.43 -4.07 -4.35
N LEU A 106 -8.42 -2.75 -4.51
CA LEU A 106 -7.38 -1.88 -3.97
C LEU A 106 -7.76 -1.40 -2.56
N VAL A 107 -6.87 -1.58 -1.59
CA VAL A 107 -7.04 -1.07 -0.22
C VAL A 107 -6.07 0.10 -0.04
N THR A 108 -6.60 1.26 0.39
CA THR A 108 -5.83 2.50 0.50
C THR A 108 -6.37 3.40 1.60
N CYS A 109 -5.51 4.23 2.18
CA CYS A 109 -5.90 5.37 3.01
C CYS A 109 -5.86 6.70 2.23
N ASP A 110 -5.58 6.65 0.93
CA ASP A 110 -5.45 7.81 0.05
C ASP A 110 -6.74 8.03 -0.75
N GLU A 111 -7.47 9.07 -0.35
CA GLU A 111 -8.68 9.58 -1.01
C GLU A 111 -8.49 9.84 -2.52
N GLU A 112 -7.31 10.30 -2.95
CA GLU A 112 -7.02 10.55 -4.36
C GLU A 112 -6.97 9.24 -5.16
N ILE A 113 -6.34 8.20 -4.58
CA ILE A 113 -6.32 6.86 -5.16
C ILE A 113 -7.73 6.30 -5.24
N GLY A 114 -8.54 6.48 -4.20
CA GLY A 114 -9.94 6.05 -4.18
C GLY A 114 -10.79 6.68 -5.29
N ARG A 115 -10.66 8.00 -5.50
CA ARG A 115 -11.34 8.69 -6.61
C ARG A 115 -10.88 8.19 -7.98
N ALA A 116 -9.58 8.02 -8.17
CA ALA A 116 -9.03 7.51 -9.43
C ALA A 116 -9.46 6.07 -9.71
N ALA A 117 -9.49 5.21 -8.68
CA ALA A 117 -9.97 3.83 -8.77
C ALA A 117 -11.41 3.76 -9.26
N LYS A 118 -12.30 4.62 -8.73
CA LYS A 118 -13.68 4.74 -9.18
C LYS A 118 -13.77 5.10 -10.67
N THR A 119 -13.01 6.10 -11.12
CA THR A 119 -12.96 6.50 -12.54
C THR A 119 -12.46 5.38 -13.45
N LEU A 120 -11.53 4.56 -12.96
CA LEU A 120 -10.92 3.46 -13.71
C LEU A 120 -11.69 2.14 -13.62
N GLY A 121 -12.82 2.09 -12.90
CA GLY A 121 -13.63 0.88 -12.71
C GLY A 121 -12.99 -0.16 -11.78
N ILE A 122 -12.09 0.27 -10.90
CA ILE A 122 -11.38 -0.60 -9.96
C ILE A 122 -12.16 -0.66 -8.65
N LYS A 123 -12.41 -1.86 -8.11
CA LYS A 123 -12.97 -2.01 -6.76
C LYS A 123 -11.97 -1.47 -5.74
N CYS A 124 -12.41 -0.58 -4.86
CA CYS A 124 -11.53 0.07 -3.90
C CYS A 124 -12.19 0.19 -2.53
N ILE A 125 -11.43 -0.11 -1.48
CA ILE A 125 -11.76 0.12 -0.08
C ILE A 125 -10.88 1.28 0.40
N ILE A 126 -11.51 2.37 0.79
CA ILE A 126 -10.85 3.55 1.39
C ILE A 126 -11.04 3.45 2.91
N ILE A 127 -9.95 3.58 3.67
CA ILE A 127 -9.87 3.40 5.14
C ILE A 127 -9.25 4.62 5.81
#